data_AF-L1IVN9-F1
#
_entry.id   AF-L1IVN9-F1
#
_cell.length_a   1.000
_cell.length_b   1.000
_cell.length_c   1.000
_cell.angle_alpha   90.00
_cell.angle_beta   90.00
_cell.angle_gamma   90.00
#
_symmetry.space_group_name_H-M   'P 1'
#
loop_
_entity.id
_entity.type
_entity.pdbx_description
1 polymer ?
#
loop_
_entity_poly.entity_id
_entity_poly.type
_entity_poly.pdbx_seq_one_letter_code
_entity_poly.pdbx_strand_id
1 'polypeptide(L)'
;DAFGISVCRACIASDEAYKLITKTAAKEEYLLQDADFARLGYITRKNPRKEGWNDMKLYLRAQLRDVSYARFGGEEGLLVRRRMFGAGERS
;
A
#
# COMPACT_ATOMS: atom_id res chain seq x y z
N ASP A 1 -4.64 -9.60 15.95
CA ASP A 1 -4.13 -10.02 14.64
C ASP A 1 -4.60 -8.99 13.61
N ALA A 2 -3.74 -8.09 13.12
CA ALA A 2 -4.17 -6.91 12.35
C ALA A 2 -4.38 -7.20 10.85
N PHE A 3 -3.84 -8.33 10.37
CA PHE A 3 -3.80 -8.67 8.94
C PHE A 3 -4.28 -10.10 8.63
N GLY A 4 -4.54 -10.93 9.65
CA GLY A 4 -4.98 -12.32 9.48
C GLY A 4 -3.89 -13.27 9.00
N ILE A 5 -2.61 -12.92 9.16
CA ILE A 5 -1.47 -13.67 8.58
C ILE A 5 -0.56 -14.20 9.69
N SER A 6 -0.35 -15.52 9.69
CA SER A 6 0.55 -16.22 10.60
C SER A 6 1.88 -16.55 9.91
N VAL A 7 2.77 -15.57 9.80
CA VAL A 7 4.15 -15.76 9.28
C VAL A 7 5.17 -15.48 10.39
N CYS A 8 6.29 -16.20 10.36
CA CYS A 8 7.36 -15.97 11.32
C CYS A 8 8.03 -14.60 11.08
N ARG A 9 8.66 -14.04 12.13
CA ARG A 9 9.32 -12.72 12.05
C ARG A 9 10.39 -12.65 10.97
N ALA A 10 11.11 -13.75 10.72
CA ALA A 10 12.12 -13.82 9.66
C ALA A 10 11.50 -13.66 8.27
N CYS A 11 10.41 -14.38 7.97
CA CYS A 11 9.71 -14.25 6.69
C CYS A 11 9.13 -12.84 6.49
N ILE A 12 8.57 -12.24 7.54
CA ILE A 12 8.07 -10.86 7.48
C ILE A 12 9.19 -9.87 7.15
N ALA A 13 10.39 -10.08 7.70
CA ALA A 13 11.53 -9.20 7.47
C ALA A 13 12.18 -9.38 6.10
N SER A 14 12.19 -10.61 5.57
CA SER A 14 12.84 -10.94 4.30
C SER A 14 11.97 -10.67 3.07
N ASP A 15 10.65 -10.68 3.20
CA ASP A 15 9.74 -10.58 2.03
C ASP A 15 9.08 -9.19 1.95
N GLU A 16 9.27 -8.54 0.79
CA GLU A 16 8.75 -7.21 0.51
C GLU A 16 7.22 -7.14 0.53
N ALA A 17 6.53 -8.26 0.31
CA ALA A 17 5.08 -8.34 0.38
C ALA A 17 4.54 -8.06 1.80
N TYR A 18 5.33 -8.35 2.85
CA TYR A 18 4.94 -8.08 4.23
C TYR A 18 5.42 -6.72 4.75
N LYS A 19 6.11 -5.92 3.92
CA LYS A 19 6.47 -4.56 4.31
C LYS A 19 5.22 -3.71 4.46
N LEU A 20 5.25 -2.86 5.48
CA LEU A 20 4.20 -1.91 5.79
C LEU A 20 4.53 -0.56 5.19
N ILE A 21 3.58 0.03 4.45
CA ILE A 21 3.74 1.35 3.84
C ILE A 21 2.60 2.29 4.22
N THR A 22 2.85 3.60 4.12
CA THR A 22 1.87 4.63 4.46
C THR A 22 0.76 4.70 3.44
N LYS A 23 -0.40 5.25 3.83
CA LYS A 23 -1.51 5.50 2.88
C LYS A 23 -1.06 6.31 1.66
N THR A 24 -0.23 7.33 1.86
CA THR A 24 0.27 8.18 0.77
C THR A 24 1.14 7.38 -0.21
N ALA A 25 2.13 6.63 0.29
CA ALA A 25 2.97 5.78 -0.54
C ALA A 25 2.14 4.72 -1.28
N ALA A 26 1.14 4.14 -0.62
CA ALA A 26 0.24 3.18 -1.24
C ALA A 26 -0.56 3.76 -2.42
N LYS A 27 -1.02 5.01 -2.32
CA LYS A 27 -1.72 5.69 -3.42
C LYS A 27 -0.80 5.92 -4.62
N GLU A 28 0.43 6.35 -4.38
CA GLU A 28 1.40 6.62 -5.45
C GLU A 28 1.91 5.33 -6.10
N GLU A 29 2.23 4.32 -5.30
CA GLU A 29 2.78 3.06 -5.81
C GLU A 29 1.69 2.19 -6.47
N TYR A 30 0.51 2.07 -5.86
CA TYR A 30 -0.52 1.14 -6.33
C TYR A 30 -1.67 1.84 -7.07
N LEU A 31 -1.59 3.16 -7.28
CA LEU A 31 -2.60 3.98 -7.95
C LEU A 31 -4.01 3.79 -7.37
N LEU A 32 -4.08 3.62 -6.05
CA LEU A 32 -5.32 3.37 -5.30
C LEU A 32 -5.97 4.68 -4.85
N GLN A 33 -7.29 4.65 -4.68
CA GLN A 33 -8.11 5.76 -4.22
C GLN A 33 -8.54 5.56 -2.76
N ASP A 34 -9.00 6.61 -2.09
CA ASP A 34 -9.42 6.54 -0.67
C ASP A 34 -10.47 5.47 -0.39
N ALA A 35 -11.37 5.22 -1.33
CA ALA A 35 -12.41 4.20 -1.24
C ALA A 35 -11.83 2.78 -1.16
N ASP A 36 -10.71 2.51 -1.84
CA ASP A 36 -10.07 1.19 -1.87
C ASP A 36 -9.50 0.80 -0.49
N PHE A 37 -9.11 1.78 0.33
CA PHE A 37 -8.58 1.55 1.68
C PHE A 37 -9.66 1.24 2.72
N ALA A 38 -10.94 1.51 2.43
CA ALA A 38 -12.02 1.35 3.40
C ALA A 38 -12.21 -0.11 3.85
N ARG A 39 -11.82 -1.07 3.01
CA ARG A 39 -11.96 -2.52 3.26
C ARG A 39 -10.65 -3.20 3.62
N LEU A 40 -9.57 -2.44 3.82
CA LEU A 40 -8.23 -2.98 4.09
C LEU A 40 -7.89 -2.92 5.57
N GLY A 41 -7.23 -3.97 6.06
CA GLY A 41 -6.61 -3.97 7.37
C GLY A 41 -5.47 -2.94 7.41
N TYR A 42 -5.34 -2.25 8.54
CA TYR A 42 -4.25 -1.31 8.77
C TYR A 42 -3.79 -1.37 10.22
N ILE A 43 -2.53 -0.98 10.44
CA ILE A 43 -2.06 -0.65 11.79
C ILE A 43 -1.86 0.85 11.92
N THR A 44 -2.09 1.33 13.13
CA THR A 44 -1.98 2.73 13.47
C THR A 44 -0.69 2.93 14.28
N ARG A 45 0.15 3.89 13.88
CA ARG A 45 1.38 4.25 14.58
C ARG A 45 1.42 5.76 14.84
N LYS A 46 1.97 6.14 16.01
CA LYS A 46 2.22 7.55 16.33
C LYS A 46 3.01 8.21 15.20
N ASN A 47 2.61 9.42 14.83
CA ASN A 47 3.29 10.16 13.79
C ASN A 47 4.72 10.52 14.25
N PRO A 48 5.78 10.03 13.57
CA PRO A 48 7.15 10.26 14.00
C PRO A 48 7.60 11.73 13.88
N ARG A 49 6.86 12.56 13.13
CA ARG A 49 7.20 13.98 12.96
C ARG A 49 6.70 14.86 14.12
N LYS A 50 5.52 14.55 14.68
CA LYS A 50 4.89 15.32 15.76
C LYS A 50 3.99 14.39 16.58
N GLU A 51 4.37 14.15 17.83
CA GLU A 51 3.51 13.52 18.83
C GLU A 51 2.32 14.47 19.10
N GLY A 52 1.16 14.20 18.50
CA GLY A 52 -0.03 15.06 18.56
C GLY A 52 -0.74 15.26 17.22
N TRP A 53 -0.10 14.89 16.11
CA TRP A 53 -0.79 14.79 14.82
C TRP A 53 -1.58 13.49 14.72
N ASN A 54 -2.56 13.45 13.80
CA ASN A 54 -3.30 12.23 13.50
C ASN A 54 -2.34 11.06 13.28
N ASP A 55 -2.65 9.93 13.91
CA ASP A 55 -1.83 8.73 13.79
C ASP A 55 -1.73 8.27 12.34
N MET A 56 -0.56 7.74 12.00
CA MET A 56 -0.26 7.25 10.67
C MET A 56 -0.84 5.85 10.49
N LYS A 57 -1.61 5.68 9.42
CA LYS A 57 -2.09 4.36 8.97
C LYS A 57 -1.07 3.70 8.06
N LEU A 58 -0.69 2.49 8.43
CA LEU A 58 0.22 1.63 7.69
C LEU A 58 -0.54 0.41 7.16
N TYR A 59 -0.33 0.09 5.89
CA TYR A 59 -0.99 -0.99 5.16
C TYR A 59 0.04 -2.00 4.68
N LEU A 60 -0.38 -3.27 4.57
CA LEU A 60 0.46 -4.35 4.07
C LEU A 60 0.59 -4.27 2.55
N ARG A 61 1.81 -4.33 2.01
CA ARG A 61 2.04 -4.32 0.56
C ARG A 61 1.29 -5.43 -0.18
N ALA A 62 1.22 -6.63 0.39
CA ALA A 62 0.46 -7.74 -0.19
C ALA A 62 -1.02 -7.37 -0.43
N GLN A 63 -1.69 -6.80 0.58
CA GLN A 63 -3.10 -6.39 0.46
C GLN A 63 -3.28 -5.32 -0.61
N LEU A 64 -2.40 -4.33 -0.65
CA LEU A 64 -2.46 -3.25 -1.64
C LEU A 64 -2.24 -3.76 -3.07
N ARG A 65 -1.30 -4.71 -3.22
CA ARG A 65 -1.02 -5.38 -4.48
C ARG A 65 -2.25 -6.11 -5.00
N ASP A 66 -2.90 -6.91 -4.16
CA ASP A 66 -4.09 -7.68 -4.58
C ASP A 66 -5.24 -6.76 -5.03
N VAL A 67 -5.50 -5.66 -4.31
CA VAL A 67 -6.52 -4.68 -4.71
C VAL A 67 -6.16 -4.00 -6.03
N SER A 68 -4.91 -3.58 -6.17
CA SER A 68 -4.42 -2.92 -7.38
C SER A 68 -4.50 -3.86 -8.59
N TYR A 69 -4.10 -5.12 -8.42
CA TYR A 69 -4.17 -6.14 -9.46
C TYR A 69 -5.62 -6.45 -9.84
N ALA A 70 -6.53 -6.56 -8.89
CA ALA A 70 -7.95 -6.72 -9.18
C ALA A 70 -8.51 -5.52 -9.99
N ARG A 71 -8.02 -4.32 -9.74
CA ARG A 71 -8.46 -3.09 -10.43
C ARG A 71 -7.88 -2.96 -11.84
N PHE A 72 -6.61 -3.29 -12.02
CA PHE A 72 -5.89 -3.03 -13.27
C PHE A 72 -5.69 -4.27 -14.14
N GLY A 73 -6.06 -5.47 -13.68
CA GLY A 73 -5.86 -6.71 -14.42
C GLY A 73 -4.47 -7.31 -14.22
N GLY A 74 -3.97 -7.27 -12.99
CA GLY A 74 -2.67 -7.82 -12.63
C GLY A 74 -1.52 -6.81 -12.66
N GLU A 75 -0.30 -7.33 -12.58
CA GLU A 75 0.93 -6.55 -12.56
C GLU A 75 1.13 -5.73 -13.85
N GLU A 76 0.92 -6.37 -15.00
CA GLU A 76 1.03 -5.73 -16.32
C GLU A 76 0.11 -4.51 -16.44
N GLY A 77 -1.14 -4.64 -15.99
CA GLY A 77 -2.10 -3.55 -16.02
C GLY A 77 -1.69 -2.36 -15.15
N LEU A 78 -1.17 -2.63 -13.94
CA LEU A 78 -0.62 -1.60 -13.07
C LEU A 78 0.59 -0.91 -13.72
N LEU A 79 1.50 -1.67 -14.33
CA LEU A 79 2.68 -1.14 -15.02
C LEU A 79 2.30 -0.24 -16.21
N VAL A 80 1.37 -0.71 -17.06
CA VAL A 80 0.82 0.09 -18.17
C VAL A 80 0.20 1.37 -17.63
N ARG A 81 -0.62 1.27 -16.59
CA ARG A 81 -1.27 2.44 -15.99
C ARG A 81 -0.25 3.44 -15.43
N ARG A 82 0.80 2.97 -14.74
CA ARG A 82 1.88 3.81 -14.22
C ARG A 82 2.65 4.52 -15.33
N ARG A 83 2.95 3.82 -16.44
CA ARG A 83 3.59 4.43 -17.61
C ARG A 83 2.71 5.53 -18.22
N MET A 84 1.40 5.32 -18.31
CA MET A 84 0.47 6.33 -18.81
C MET A 84 0.34 7.54 -17.88
N PHE A 85 0.29 7.32 -16.56
CA PHE A 85 0.28 8.41 -15.57
C PHE A 85 1.58 9.24 -15.60
N GLY A 86 2.76 8.59 -15.65
CA GLY A 86 4.05 9.28 -15.71
C GLY A 86 4.36 9.96 -17.06
N ALA A 87 3.66 9.59 -18.14
CA ALA A 87 3.80 10.23 -19.45
C ALA A 87 3.03 11.57 -19.55
N GLY A 88 2.10 11.84 -18.64
CA GLY A 88 1.26 13.05 -18.65
C GLY A 88 1.85 14.29 -17.96
N GLU A 89 2.96 14.15 -17.22
CA GLU A 89 3.61 15.27 -16.48
C GLU A 89 4.90 15.79 -17.15
N ARG A 90 5.13 15.46 -18.42
CA ARG A 90 6.17 16.09 -19.25
C ARG A 90 5.57 16.84 -20.44
N SER A 91 4.69 17.80 -20.15
CA SER A 91 4.34 18.84 -21.11
C SER A 91 4.18 20.18 -20.42
#